data_AF-A0A497JW40-F1
#
_entry.id   AF-A0A497JW40-F1
#
_cell.length_a   1.000
_cell.length_b   1.000
_cell.length_c   1.000
_cell.angle_alpha   90.00
_cell.angle_beta   90.00
_cell.angle_gamma   90.00
#
_symmetry.space_group_name_H-M   'P 1'
#
loop_
_entity.id
_entity.type
_entity.pdbx_description
1 polymer ?
#
loop_
_entity_poly.entity_id
_entity_poly.type
_entity_poly.pdbx_seq_one_letter_code
_entity_poly.pdbx_strand_id
1 'polypeptide(L)'
;MWNDWNDPNELRKLAKSLEEPMAETVYQGTYGPVQGTAESLVGLLGSRLTGGSYYTLSDENNYMIWAVLKSCHDRGWIYKGADSMPWCPRCSTGISQHEIVTEGYRELTHTSVYVKFPLRGREGALLIWTTTPLTLTSNVAAAVHPDLDYVKIRYDDEILYLSKGTQASVFPKGGFEVLEELKGAHMEGWSYDGPFDELELPQGLGAPGAHRVIFWNEVGEAEGTGIVHIAPGAGKEDLELGKMYGLPTVAPLDEFGVFINGLGWLTGIPVYDSADPIFGDLRKKGLLLKTQEYTHRYPVCWRCGSELVFRYVNEWFISMGEKLDKPLEEVTEGEKESYLRYQIMDSSKMTQWIPEFGLKRELDWLRNMDDWMISKKRYWGLALPIWECDCGWFSVFGSMEELRERAVEGWDEFEGHSPHKPYIDSVKILCEKCGKIVSRIPDVGNPWLDAGIVAFSTLDYRTDKEYWSKWFPAEFITECYIGQFRNWFYSMLTMSTILEKATPFKVCL
;
A
#
# COMPACT_ATOMS: atom_id res chain seq x y z
N MET A 1 5.43 -32.99 -21.07
CA MET A 1 4.18 -32.48 -21.68
C MET A 1 3.35 -31.81 -20.57
N TRP A 2 3.64 -30.53 -20.23
CA TRP A 2 2.98 -29.56 -19.30
C TRP A 2 2.38 -30.00 -17.93
N ASN A 3 2.34 -31.30 -17.62
CA ASN A 3 1.90 -31.93 -16.37
C ASN A 3 2.99 -32.84 -15.78
N ASP A 4 4.22 -32.73 -16.27
CA ASP A 4 5.34 -33.45 -15.67
C ASP A 4 5.74 -32.67 -14.42
N TRP A 5 5.24 -33.11 -13.26
CA TRP A 5 5.72 -32.60 -11.98
C TRP A 5 7.22 -32.87 -11.85
N ASN A 6 7.96 -31.94 -11.24
CA ASN A 6 9.37 -32.19 -10.92
C ASN A 6 9.49 -33.46 -10.08
N ASP A 7 10.55 -34.26 -10.31
CA ASP A 7 10.92 -35.32 -9.38
C ASP A 7 11.40 -34.66 -8.07
N PRO A 8 10.70 -34.88 -6.93
CA PRO A 8 11.10 -34.29 -5.65
C PRO A 8 12.51 -34.71 -5.20
N ASN A 9 13.02 -35.85 -5.66
CA ASN A 9 14.37 -36.30 -5.35
C ASN A 9 15.41 -35.47 -6.11
N GLU A 10 15.16 -35.14 -7.38
CA GLU A 10 16.04 -34.26 -8.15
C GLU A 10 16.05 -32.85 -7.56
N LEU A 11 14.89 -32.31 -7.16
CA LEU A 11 14.83 -31.02 -6.47
C LEU A 11 15.60 -31.03 -5.14
N ARG A 12 15.50 -32.10 -4.35
CA ARG A 12 16.27 -32.22 -3.09
C ARG A 12 17.77 -32.38 -3.33
N LYS A 13 18.19 -33.03 -4.41
CA LYS A 13 19.60 -33.09 -4.81
C LYS A 13 20.12 -31.70 -5.17
N LEU A 14 19.38 -30.99 -6.02
CA LEU A 14 19.73 -29.62 -6.42
C LEU A 14 19.78 -28.68 -5.21
N ALA A 15 18.80 -28.77 -4.31
CA ALA A 15 18.79 -27.98 -3.08
C ALA A 15 19.99 -28.26 -2.16
N LYS A 16 20.50 -29.50 -2.10
CA LYS A 16 21.74 -29.81 -1.36
C LYS A 16 22.97 -29.22 -2.04
N SER A 17 23.00 -29.21 -3.38
CA SER A 17 24.09 -28.59 -4.13
C SER A 17 24.22 -27.08 -3.88
N LEU A 18 23.18 -26.41 -3.38
CA LEU A 18 23.24 -24.98 -2.98
C LEU A 18 24.11 -24.71 -1.75
N GLU A 19 24.62 -25.72 -1.05
CA GLU A 19 25.70 -25.54 -0.05
C GLU A 19 26.98 -24.99 -0.70
N GLU A 20 27.20 -25.31 -1.98
CA GLU A 20 28.26 -24.75 -2.83
C GLU A 20 27.62 -24.21 -4.13
N PRO A 21 27.00 -23.01 -4.11
CA PRO A 21 26.12 -22.54 -5.18
C PRO A 21 26.83 -22.42 -6.55
N MET A 22 28.14 -22.16 -6.53
CA MET A 22 28.98 -22.03 -7.73
C MET A 22 29.60 -23.35 -8.19
N ALA A 23 29.39 -24.46 -7.49
CA ALA A 23 29.87 -25.77 -7.92
C ALA A 23 29.04 -26.30 -9.09
N GLU A 24 29.72 -26.82 -10.10
CA GLU A 24 29.12 -27.51 -11.23
C GLU A 24 28.36 -28.76 -10.77
N THR A 25 27.12 -28.90 -11.23
CA THR A 25 26.27 -30.07 -10.98
C THR A 25 25.42 -30.37 -12.21
N VAL A 26 24.64 -31.45 -12.13
CA VAL A 26 23.80 -31.94 -13.24
C VAL A 26 22.38 -32.10 -12.74
N TYR A 27 21.42 -31.52 -13.47
CA TYR A 27 19.99 -31.68 -13.27
C TYR A 27 19.37 -32.48 -14.41
N GLN A 28 18.46 -33.40 -14.10
CA GLN A 28 17.75 -34.17 -15.12
C GLN A 28 16.60 -33.35 -15.73
N GLY A 29 16.85 -32.72 -16.88
CA GLY A 29 15.89 -31.89 -17.60
C GLY A 29 15.03 -32.66 -18.61
N THR A 30 14.12 -31.94 -19.27
CA THR A 30 13.12 -32.49 -20.22
C THR A 30 13.77 -33.24 -21.39
N TYR A 31 14.87 -32.69 -21.90
CA TYR A 31 15.54 -33.19 -23.11
C TYR A 31 16.84 -33.95 -22.80
N GLY A 32 17.08 -34.26 -21.52
CA GLY A 32 18.28 -34.90 -21.02
C GLY A 32 18.95 -34.11 -19.89
N PRO A 33 20.14 -34.57 -19.43
CA PRO A 33 20.89 -33.90 -18.38
C PRO A 33 21.31 -32.48 -18.79
N VAL A 34 21.06 -31.51 -17.91
CA VAL A 34 21.51 -30.12 -18.03
C VAL A 34 22.61 -29.89 -17.00
N GLN A 35 23.74 -29.34 -17.44
CA GLN A 35 24.89 -29.05 -16.59
C GLN A 35 25.03 -27.54 -16.36
N GLY A 36 25.42 -27.16 -15.16
CA GLY A 36 25.75 -25.79 -14.79
C GLY A 36 26.04 -25.69 -13.29
N THR A 37 26.30 -24.49 -12.79
CA THR A 37 26.38 -24.25 -11.35
C THR A 37 25.04 -24.55 -10.68
N ALA A 38 25.06 -24.97 -9.40
CA ALA A 38 23.83 -25.22 -8.66
C ALA A 38 22.86 -24.02 -8.67
N GLU A 39 23.39 -22.80 -8.51
CA GLU A 39 22.57 -21.58 -8.57
C GLU A 39 21.98 -21.33 -9.97
N SER A 40 22.78 -21.45 -11.04
CA SER A 40 22.29 -21.26 -12.40
C SER A 40 21.19 -22.25 -12.77
N LEU A 41 21.32 -23.52 -12.33
CA LEU A 41 20.30 -24.53 -12.55
C LEU A 41 19.00 -24.24 -11.79
N VAL A 42 19.08 -23.63 -10.60
CA VAL A 42 17.91 -23.13 -9.86
C VAL A 42 17.26 -21.96 -10.59
N GLY A 43 18.05 -21.03 -11.11
CA GLY A 43 17.59 -19.92 -11.94
C GLY A 43 16.88 -20.36 -13.22
N LEU A 44 17.20 -21.55 -13.73
CA LEU A 44 16.59 -22.16 -14.92
C LEU A 44 15.34 -23.01 -14.64
N LEU A 45 14.97 -23.24 -13.37
CA LEU A 45 13.81 -24.09 -13.05
C LEU A 45 12.51 -23.55 -13.66
N GLY A 46 11.72 -24.46 -14.22
CA GLY A 46 10.48 -24.15 -14.94
C GLY A 46 10.69 -23.71 -16.40
N SER A 47 11.94 -23.59 -16.86
CA SER A 47 12.23 -23.42 -18.28
C SER A 47 11.93 -24.70 -19.08
N ARG A 48 11.86 -24.61 -20.41
CA ARG A 48 11.73 -25.80 -21.26
C ARG A 48 12.89 -26.78 -21.14
N LEU A 49 14.09 -26.29 -20.77
CA LEU A 49 15.28 -27.12 -20.60
C LEU A 49 15.13 -28.04 -19.37
N THR A 50 14.72 -27.47 -18.23
CA THR A 50 14.56 -28.23 -16.99
C THR A 50 13.21 -28.95 -16.91
N GLY A 51 12.18 -28.42 -17.58
CA GLY A 51 10.81 -28.88 -17.45
C GLY A 51 10.27 -28.69 -16.03
N GLY A 52 9.18 -29.40 -15.71
CA GLY A 52 8.59 -29.36 -14.38
C GLY A 52 7.49 -28.33 -14.19
N SER A 53 7.24 -28.03 -12.92
CA SER A 53 6.50 -26.87 -12.44
C SER A 53 7.27 -25.57 -12.72
N TYR A 54 6.57 -24.44 -12.73
CA TYR A 54 7.22 -23.13 -12.75
C TYR A 54 7.59 -22.68 -11.34
N TYR A 55 8.59 -21.80 -11.26
CA TYR A 55 9.09 -21.24 -10.01
C TYR A 55 9.29 -19.74 -10.16
N THR A 56 8.69 -18.94 -9.28
CA THR A 56 8.79 -17.47 -9.35
C THR A 56 10.18 -16.95 -8.98
N LEU A 57 11.00 -17.77 -8.32
CA LEU A 57 12.41 -17.48 -8.05
C LEU A 57 13.32 -17.68 -9.26
N SER A 58 12.79 -18.13 -10.41
CA SER A 58 13.61 -18.30 -11.60
C SER A 58 14.09 -16.95 -12.14
N ASP A 59 15.22 -16.97 -12.83
CA ASP A 59 15.80 -15.76 -13.43
C ASP A 59 14.85 -15.19 -14.49
N GLU A 60 14.24 -16.08 -15.29
CA GLU A 60 13.26 -15.68 -16.32
C GLU A 60 12.06 -14.95 -15.71
N ASN A 61 11.56 -15.41 -14.55
CA ASN A 61 10.46 -14.74 -13.88
C ASN A 61 10.84 -13.32 -13.44
N ASN A 62 12.01 -13.17 -12.82
CA ASN A 62 12.51 -11.88 -12.37
C ASN A 62 12.75 -10.92 -13.54
N TYR A 63 13.45 -11.35 -14.58
CA TYR A 63 13.74 -10.51 -15.75
C TYR A 63 12.50 -10.16 -16.57
N MET A 64 11.48 -11.02 -16.60
CA MET A 64 10.20 -10.64 -17.20
C MET A 64 9.49 -9.53 -16.42
N ILE A 65 9.56 -9.56 -15.09
CA ILE A 65 8.99 -8.46 -14.27
C ILE A 65 9.81 -7.19 -14.47
N TRP A 66 11.14 -7.29 -14.59
CA TRP A 66 11.99 -6.16 -14.94
C TRP A 66 11.55 -5.52 -16.26
N ALA A 67 11.31 -6.32 -17.30
CA ALA A 67 10.82 -5.83 -18.59
C ALA A 67 9.48 -5.08 -18.47
N VAL A 68 8.54 -5.61 -17.67
CA VAL A 68 7.26 -4.92 -17.37
C VAL A 68 7.50 -3.59 -16.66
N LEU A 69 8.31 -3.57 -15.61
CA LEU A 69 8.58 -2.38 -14.82
C LEU A 69 9.32 -1.32 -15.64
N LYS A 70 10.26 -1.72 -16.49
CA LYS A 70 10.89 -0.85 -17.49
C LYS A 70 9.86 -0.24 -18.42
N SER A 71 8.96 -1.06 -18.96
CA SER A 71 7.89 -0.58 -19.83
C SER A 71 6.94 0.40 -19.13
N CYS A 72 6.68 0.21 -17.84
CA CYS A 72 5.93 1.17 -17.03
C CYS A 72 6.72 2.46 -16.82
N HIS A 73 8.02 2.37 -16.55
CA HIS A 73 8.90 3.53 -16.36
C HIS A 73 8.98 4.39 -17.63
N ASP A 74 9.14 3.76 -18.80
CA ASP A 74 9.20 4.45 -20.10
C ASP A 74 7.90 5.20 -20.43
N ARG A 75 6.79 4.73 -19.87
CA ARG A 75 5.46 5.37 -19.97
C ARG A 75 5.19 6.36 -18.84
N GLY A 76 6.14 6.59 -17.94
CA GLY A 76 5.99 7.52 -16.82
C GLY A 76 5.08 7.02 -15.71
N TRP A 77 4.77 5.72 -15.66
CA TRP A 77 3.86 5.14 -14.67
C TRP A 77 4.56 4.72 -13.37
N ILE A 78 5.89 4.59 -13.35
CA ILE A 78 6.64 4.31 -12.11
C ILE A 78 6.97 5.62 -11.42
N TYR A 79 6.63 5.72 -10.14
CA TYR A 79 7.02 6.86 -9.31
C TYR A 79 7.21 6.45 -7.85
N LYS A 80 7.93 7.31 -7.10
CA LYS A 80 8.05 7.22 -5.65
C LYS A 80 7.10 8.22 -5.02
N GLY A 81 6.18 7.74 -4.20
CA GLY A 81 5.09 8.52 -3.60
C GLY A 81 5.13 8.48 -2.08
N ALA A 82 4.81 9.62 -1.46
CA ALA A 82 4.51 9.68 -0.04
C ALA A 82 3.02 9.38 0.19
N ASP A 83 2.74 8.36 0.98
CA ASP A 83 1.39 7.91 1.31
C ASP A 83 1.27 7.55 2.79
N SER A 84 0.06 7.58 3.33
CA SER A 84 -0.25 7.06 4.66
C SER A 84 -1.04 5.78 4.47
N MET A 85 -0.41 4.65 4.77
CA MET A 85 -0.96 3.36 4.41
C MET A 85 -0.98 2.38 5.57
N PRO A 86 -1.82 1.34 5.49
CA PRO A 86 -1.82 0.29 6.49
C PRO A 86 -0.47 -0.43 6.52
N TRP A 87 0.09 -0.47 7.72
CA TRP A 87 1.42 -0.96 8.04
C TRP A 87 1.29 -2.07 9.06
N CYS A 88 2.05 -3.15 8.86
CA CYS A 88 2.14 -4.21 9.86
C CYS A 88 3.43 -4.01 10.68
N PRO A 89 3.36 -3.52 11.93
CA PRO A 89 4.54 -3.31 12.79
C PRO A 89 5.39 -4.56 12.95
N ARG A 90 4.75 -5.73 13.07
CA ARG A 90 5.41 -7.03 13.21
C ARG A 90 6.16 -7.45 11.94
N CYS A 91 5.60 -7.17 10.77
CA CYS A 91 6.22 -7.54 9.48
C CYS A 91 7.12 -6.42 8.92
N SER A 92 7.06 -5.22 9.50
CA SER A 92 7.77 -4.01 9.09
C SER A 92 7.61 -3.71 7.60
N THR A 93 6.38 -3.79 7.09
CA THR A 93 6.07 -3.49 5.69
C THR A 93 4.65 -2.97 5.52
N GLY A 94 4.45 -2.14 4.48
CA GLY A 94 3.14 -1.68 4.05
C GLY A 94 2.33 -2.82 3.45
N ILE A 95 1.01 -2.78 3.63
CA ILE A 95 0.05 -3.73 3.10
C ILE A 95 -0.79 -3.02 2.03
N SER A 96 -0.82 -3.57 0.81
CA SER A 96 -1.53 -2.94 -0.30
C SER A 96 -3.04 -3.10 -0.17
N GLN A 97 -3.81 -2.28 -0.90
CA GLN A 97 -5.27 -2.38 -0.93
C GLN A 97 -5.74 -3.80 -1.32
N HIS A 98 -5.06 -4.43 -2.27
CA HIS A 98 -5.32 -5.81 -2.71
C HIS A 98 -5.27 -6.82 -1.55
N GLU A 99 -4.29 -6.67 -0.66
CA GLU A 99 -4.04 -7.59 0.46
C GLU A 99 -5.03 -7.41 1.62
N ILE A 100 -5.51 -6.19 1.89
CA ILE A 100 -6.34 -5.89 3.08
C ILE A 100 -7.83 -6.17 2.83
N VAL A 101 -8.36 -5.74 1.69
CA VAL A 101 -9.82 -5.74 1.47
C VAL A 101 -10.36 -7.16 1.29
N THR A 102 -9.48 -8.15 1.10
CA THR A 102 -9.84 -9.56 0.90
C THR A 102 -9.91 -10.34 2.21
N GLU A 103 -8.82 -10.37 3.00
CA GLU A 103 -8.69 -11.22 4.19
C GLU A 103 -8.32 -10.43 5.46
N GLY A 104 -8.22 -9.11 5.33
CA GLY A 104 -7.57 -8.26 6.32
C GLY A 104 -8.52 -7.53 7.26
N TYR A 105 -9.81 -7.86 7.38
CA TYR A 105 -10.70 -7.18 8.35
C TYR A 105 -11.33 -8.16 9.33
N ARG A 106 -11.24 -7.83 10.62
CA ARG A 106 -11.88 -8.58 11.72
C ARG A 106 -12.72 -7.66 12.58
N GLU A 107 -13.75 -8.21 13.19
CA GLU A 107 -14.51 -7.50 14.22
C GLU A 107 -13.69 -7.51 15.52
N LEU A 108 -13.31 -6.32 15.98
CA LEU A 108 -12.51 -6.10 17.19
C LEU A 108 -13.17 -5.04 18.06
N THR A 109 -12.96 -5.13 19.37
CA THR A 109 -13.41 -4.12 20.33
C THR A 109 -12.22 -3.29 20.77
N HIS A 110 -12.30 -1.98 20.56
CA HIS A 110 -11.31 -1.02 21.03
C HIS A 110 -11.94 -0.06 22.04
N THR A 111 -11.17 0.37 23.02
CA THR A 111 -11.55 1.47 23.90
C THR A 111 -11.45 2.78 23.12
N SER A 112 -12.59 3.31 22.69
CA SER A 112 -12.71 4.63 22.08
C SER A 112 -12.67 5.74 23.12
N VAL A 113 -12.33 6.95 22.69
CA VAL A 113 -12.15 8.10 23.55
C VAL A 113 -12.89 9.33 23.02
N TYR A 114 -13.51 10.07 23.92
CA TYR A 114 -14.10 11.39 23.66
C TYR A 114 -13.20 12.47 24.29
N VAL A 115 -12.62 13.32 23.46
CA VAL A 115 -11.60 14.29 23.83
C VAL A 115 -12.03 15.70 23.47
N LYS A 116 -11.74 16.65 24.34
CA LYS A 116 -12.06 18.07 24.16
C LYS A 116 -10.89 18.78 23.52
N PHE A 117 -11.14 19.50 22.43
CA PHE A 117 -10.19 20.43 21.82
C PHE A 117 -10.66 21.86 22.13
N PRO A 118 -10.09 22.52 23.16
CA PRO A 118 -10.50 23.85 23.58
C PRO A 118 -10.38 24.86 22.43
N LEU A 119 -11.43 25.66 22.22
CA LEU A 119 -11.43 26.63 21.15
C LEU A 119 -10.68 27.91 21.54
N ARG A 120 -9.92 28.48 20.59
CA ARG A 120 -9.22 29.75 20.77
C ARG A 120 -10.15 30.91 20.42
N GLY A 121 -10.17 31.95 21.26
CA GLY A 121 -10.94 33.17 21.02
C GLY A 121 -12.47 33.00 21.11
N ARG A 122 -12.95 31.86 21.62
CA ARG A 122 -14.36 31.58 21.89
C ARG A 122 -14.51 30.59 23.03
N GLU A 123 -15.68 30.56 23.63
CA GLU A 123 -15.98 29.71 24.77
C GLU A 123 -16.31 28.27 24.33
N GLY A 124 -15.77 27.28 25.06
CA GLY A 124 -16.06 25.86 24.86
C GLY A 124 -15.00 25.10 24.08
N ALA A 125 -15.29 23.85 23.75
CA ALA A 125 -14.39 22.94 23.05
C ALA A 125 -15.10 22.16 21.94
N LEU A 126 -14.37 21.82 20.88
CA LEU A 126 -14.84 20.79 19.95
C LEU A 126 -14.76 19.44 20.65
N LEU A 127 -15.84 18.66 20.58
CA LEU A 127 -15.84 17.29 21.10
C LEU A 127 -15.42 16.34 19.97
N ILE A 128 -14.27 15.73 20.13
CA ILE A 128 -13.67 14.78 19.20
C ILE A 128 -13.92 13.37 19.70
N TRP A 129 -14.11 12.43 18.76
CA TRP A 129 -14.12 11.00 19.04
C TRP A 129 -13.09 10.27 18.17
N THR A 130 -12.42 9.28 18.76
CA THR A 130 -11.52 8.38 18.01
C THR A 130 -11.42 7.01 18.68
N THR A 131 -11.24 5.97 17.87
CA THR A 131 -10.90 4.60 18.29
C THR A 131 -9.40 4.34 18.29
N THR A 132 -8.59 5.28 17.79
CA THR A 132 -7.13 5.17 17.64
C THR A 132 -6.41 6.29 18.41
N PRO A 133 -6.39 6.23 19.75
CA PRO A 133 -5.87 7.33 20.59
C PRO A 133 -4.42 7.74 20.28
N LEU A 134 -3.60 6.80 19.79
CA LEU A 134 -2.23 7.04 19.34
C LEU A 134 -2.11 8.22 18.34
N THR A 135 -3.13 8.40 17.49
CA THR A 135 -3.14 9.39 16.40
C THR A 135 -3.37 10.81 16.89
N LEU A 136 -3.88 11.00 18.12
CA LEU A 136 -4.09 12.32 18.71
C LEU A 136 -2.79 13.11 18.87
N THR A 137 -1.66 12.42 19.03
CA THR A 137 -0.33 13.04 19.06
C THR A 137 0.07 13.69 17.73
N SER A 138 -0.63 13.33 16.66
CA SER A 138 -0.36 13.76 15.29
C SER A 138 -1.47 14.65 14.73
N ASN A 139 -2.37 15.15 15.59
CA ASN A 139 -3.47 16.00 15.17
C ASN A 139 -2.98 17.37 14.65
N VAL A 140 -3.54 17.81 13.53
CA VAL A 140 -3.22 19.10 12.89
C VAL A 140 -4.44 19.92 12.46
N ALA A 141 -5.62 19.29 12.36
CA ALA A 141 -6.88 19.97 12.07
C ALA A 141 -8.09 19.19 12.62
N ALA A 142 -9.26 19.79 12.59
CA ALA A 142 -10.53 19.13 12.85
C ALA A 142 -11.45 19.33 11.63
N ALA A 143 -12.10 18.28 11.14
CA ALA A 143 -12.96 18.34 9.98
C ALA A 143 -14.44 18.28 10.35
N VAL A 144 -15.23 19.07 9.65
CA VAL A 144 -16.70 19.11 9.76
C VAL A 144 -17.32 19.02 8.37
N HIS A 145 -18.56 18.50 8.30
CA HIS A 145 -19.34 18.55 7.07
C HIS A 145 -20.01 19.94 6.96
N PRO A 146 -19.88 20.68 5.84
CA PRO A 146 -20.42 22.03 5.73
C PRO A 146 -21.96 22.10 5.89
N ASP A 147 -22.68 21.11 5.36
CA ASP A 147 -24.15 21.09 5.37
C ASP A 147 -24.81 20.51 6.63
N LEU A 148 -24.06 19.79 7.48
CA LEU A 148 -24.62 19.19 8.70
C LEU A 148 -24.93 20.26 9.76
N ASP A 149 -25.89 19.93 10.63
CA ASP A 149 -26.25 20.75 11.78
C ASP A 149 -25.42 20.36 13.00
N TYR A 150 -24.84 21.38 13.62
CA TYR A 150 -24.04 21.29 14.83
C TYR A 150 -24.71 22.04 15.97
N VAL A 151 -24.33 21.72 17.19
CA VAL A 151 -24.87 22.36 18.40
C VAL A 151 -23.77 22.79 19.34
N LYS A 152 -24.03 23.90 20.05
CA LYS A 152 -23.36 24.26 21.29
C LYS A 152 -24.20 23.70 22.44
N ILE A 153 -23.63 22.83 23.25
CA ILE A 153 -24.31 22.30 24.44
C ILE A 153 -23.59 22.70 25.71
N ARG A 154 -24.34 22.79 26.81
CA ARG A 154 -23.83 22.75 28.18
C ARG A 154 -24.03 21.34 28.72
N TYR A 155 -22.96 20.67 29.13
CA TYR A 155 -23.01 19.36 29.79
C TYR A 155 -22.19 19.46 31.08
N ASP A 156 -22.86 19.29 32.22
CA ASP A 156 -22.34 19.70 33.53
C ASP A 156 -21.85 21.17 33.50
N ASP A 157 -20.60 21.42 33.85
CA ASP A 157 -19.96 22.76 33.83
C ASP A 157 -19.21 23.05 32.51
N GLU A 158 -19.34 22.18 31.50
CA GLU A 158 -18.59 22.26 30.25
C GLU A 158 -19.44 22.71 29.07
N ILE A 159 -18.80 23.42 28.13
CA ILE A 159 -19.41 23.83 26.87
C ILE A 159 -18.75 23.08 25.72
N LEU A 160 -19.55 22.34 24.96
CA LEU A 160 -19.09 21.42 23.93
C LEU A 160 -19.79 21.66 22.60
N TYR A 161 -19.05 21.45 21.51
CA TYR A 161 -19.56 21.46 20.14
C TYR A 161 -19.50 20.07 19.53
N LEU A 162 -20.61 19.61 18.94
CA LEU A 162 -20.76 18.32 18.26
C LEU A 162 -21.91 18.37 17.26
N SER A 163 -21.99 17.39 16.36
CA SER A 163 -23.12 17.23 15.44
C SER A 163 -24.42 16.97 16.20
N LYS A 164 -25.50 17.61 15.75
CA LYS A 164 -26.85 17.44 16.25
C LYS A 164 -27.31 15.97 16.17
N GLY A 165 -26.98 15.26 15.09
CA GLY A 165 -27.35 13.86 14.90
C GLY A 165 -26.68 12.90 15.90
N THR A 166 -25.50 13.25 16.41
CA THR A 166 -24.74 12.37 17.32
C THR A 166 -25.10 12.51 18.80
N GLN A 167 -25.81 13.58 19.21
CA GLN A 167 -26.05 13.90 20.63
C GLN A 167 -26.65 12.74 21.43
N ALA A 168 -27.64 12.04 20.87
CA ALA A 168 -28.31 10.94 21.57
C ALA A 168 -27.39 9.72 21.78
N SER A 169 -26.45 9.50 20.86
CA SER A 169 -25.44 8.44 20.98
C SER A 169 -24.35 8.82 22.00
N VAL A 170 -23.91 10.08 21.98
CA VAL A 170 -22.89 10.58 22.91
C VAL A 170 -23.45 10.72 24.33
N PHE A 171 -24.69 11.18 24.49
CA PHE A 171 -25.33 11.42 25.79
C PHE A 171 -26.68 10.68 25.88
N PRO A 172 -26.67 9.33 25.96
CA PRO A 172 -27.90 8.53 25.92
C PRO A 172 -28.81 8.73 27.12
N LYS A 173 -28.28 9.24 28.23
CA LYS A 173 -29.03 9.59 29.44
C LYS A 173 -29.50 11.06 29.45
N GLY A 174 -29.22 11.81 28.39
CA GLY A 174 -29.37 13.26 28.38
C GLY A 174 -28.39 13.94 29.33
N GLY A 175 -28.86 14.98 30.04
CA GLY A 175 -28.05 15.75 30.98
C GLY A 175 -27.32 16.95 30.36
N PHE A 176 -27.67 17.31 29.12
CA PHE A 176 -27.16 18.49 28.45
C PHE A 176 -28.29 19.48 28.11
N GLU A 177 -27.93 20.76 28.03
CA GLU A 177 -28.79 21.85 27.57
C GLU A 177 -28.25 22.36 26.23
N VAL A 178 -29.09 22.43 25.19
CA VAL A 178 -28.72 23.02 23.89
C VAL A 178 -28.79 24.54 24.02
N LEU A 179 -27.65 25.21 23.80
CA LEU A 179 -27.51 26.65 23.89
C LEU A 179 -27.66 27.34 22.54
N GLU A 180 -27.20 26.68 21.48
CA GLU A 180 -27.16 27.23 20.12
C GLU A 180 -27.15 26.08 19.11
N GLU A 181 -27.76 26.30 17.95
CA GLU A 181 -27.62 25.45 16.76
C GLU A 181 -26.96 26.25 15.63
N LEU A 182 -26.09 25.62 14.86
CA LEU A 182 -25.35 26.25 13.78
C LEU A 182 -25.08 25.27 12.64
N LYS A 183 -24.82 25.79 11.43
CA LYS A 183 -24.35 25.00 10.30
C LYS A 183 -22.84 24.77 10.38
N GLY A 184 -22.39 23.60 9.91
CA GLY A 184 -20.97 23.28 9.80
C GLY A 184 -20.20 24.31 8.96
N ALA A 185 -20.83 24.88 7.93
CA ALA A 185 -20.30 25.98 7.12
C ALA A 185 -19.87 27.21 7.94
N HIS A 186 -20.44 27.43 9.13
CA HIS A 186 -20.07 28.55 10.00
C HIS A 186 -18.88 28.23 10.93
N MET A 187 -18.41 26.98 10.93
CA MET A 187 -17.32 26.50 11.79
C MET A 187 -15.93 26.61 11.16
N GLU A 188 -15.83 26.86 9.85
CA GLU A 188 -14.55 26.92 9.13
C GLU A 188 -13.59 27.94 9.76
N GLY A 189 -12.32 27.55 9.86
CA GLY A 189 -11.26 28.42 10.36
C GLY A 189 -11.28 28.65 11.87
N TRP A 190 -12.23 28.06 12.62
CA TRP A 190 -12.19 28.12 14.08
C TRP A 190 -10.91 27.44 14.57
N SER A 191 -10.09 28.18 15.30
CA SER A 191 -8.84 27.65 15.86
C SER A 191 -9.08 27.02 17.23
N TYR A 192 -8.24 26.06 17.58
CA TYR A 192 -8.33 25.30 18.82
C TYR A 192 -6.93 24.93 19.33
N ASP A 193 -6.83 24.53 20.58
CA ASP A 193 -5.62 23.93 21.18
C ASP A 193 -5.70 22.40 21.10
N GLY A 194 -4.62 21.78 20.61
CA GLY A 194 -4.56 20.32 20.51
C GLY A 194 -4.18 19.65 21.83
N PRO A 195 -4.40 18.33 21.93
CA PRO A 195 -4.21 17.60 23.17
C PRO A 195 -2.73 17.40 23.55
N PHE A 196 -1.80 17.58 22.61
CA PHE A 196 -0.37 17.26 22.75
C PHE A 196 0.55 18.32 22.12
N ASP A 197 0.12 19.59 22.12
CA ASP A 197 0.87 20.71 21.52
C ASP A 197 2.21 20.99 22.19
N GLU A 198 2.40 20.49 23.41
CA GLU A 198 3.64 20.61 24.16
C GLU A 198 4.73 19.62 23.73
N LEU A 199 4.42 18.61 22.90
CA LEU A 199 5.40 17.65 22.43
C LEU A 199 6.30 18.27 21.35
N GLU A 200 7.61 17.98 21.43
CA GLU A 200 8.64 18.58 20.57
C GLU A 200 8.40 18.32 19.08
N LEU A 201 7.95 17.12 18.71
CA LEU A 201 7.75 16.75 17.30
C LEU A 201 6.57 17.52 16.67
N PRO A 202 5.33 17.48 17.21
CA PRO A 202 4.24 18.33 16.72
C PRO A 202 4.59 19.82 16.70
N GLN A 203 5.24 20.32 17.75
CA GLN A 203 5.64 21.72 17.86
C GLN A 203 6.67 22.10 16.78
N GLY A 204 7.70 21.28 16.58
CA GLY A 204 8.75 21.51 15.58
C GLY A 204 8.25 21.48 14.14
N LEU A 205 7.15 20.76 13.88
CA LEU A 205 6.47 20.72 12.58
C LEU A 205 5.39 21.81 12.42
N GLY A 206 5.16 22.64 13.44
CA GLY A 206 4.20 23.74 13.38
C GLY A 206 2.73 23.31 13.51
N ALA A 207 2.44 22.11 14.00
CA ALA A 207 1.08 21.62 14.20
C ALA A 207 0.20 22.57 15.04
N PRO A 208 0.65 23.11 16.20
CA PRO A 208 -0.17 24.00 17.02
C PRO A 208 -0.63 25.27 16.28
N GLY A 209 0.19 25.77 15.34
CA GLY A 209 -0.14 26.93 14.51
C GLY A 209 -1.11 26.62 13.37
N ALA A 210 -1.22 25.34 12.97
CA ALA A 210 -2.10 24.89 11.90
C ALA A 210 -3.53 24.59 12.36
N HIS A 211 -3.72 24.32 13.66
CA HIS A 211 -4.98 23.88 14.27
C HIS A 211 -6.15 24.79 13.94
N ARG A 212 -7.02 24.29 13.08
CA ARG A 212 -8.26 24.92 12.66
C ARG A 212 -9.28 23.90 12.21
N VAL A 213 -10.54 24.33 12.19
CA VAL A 213 -11.61 23.58 11.55
C VAL A 213 -11.53 23.73 10.03
N ILE A 214 -11.64 22.60 9.32
CA ILE A 214 -11.66 22.49 7.86
C ILE A 214 -12.93 21.77 7.40
N PHE A 215 -13.24 21.84 6.10
CA PHE A 215 -14.35 21.08 5.54
C PHE A 215 -13.93 19.71 5.02
N TRP A 216 -14.79 18.72 5.25
CA TRP A 216 -14.71 17.41 4.62
C TRP A 216 -16.13 16.81 4.47
N ASN A 217 -16.53 16.55 3.23
CA ASN A 217 -17.88 16.10 2.89
C ASN A 217 -18.14 14.62 3.27
N GLU A 218 -17.12 13.87 3.68
CA GLU A 218 -17.31 12.47 4.12
C GLU A 218 -17.55 12.37 5.63
N VAL A 219 -17.48 13.50 6.36
CA VAL A 219 -17.86 13.53 7.77
C VAL A 219 -19.35 13.22 7.90
N GLY A 220 -19.68 12.10 8.54
CA GLY A 220 -21.03 11.69 8.84
C GLY A 220 -21.47 12.01 10.28
N GLU A 221 -22.74 11.76 10.56
CA GLU A 221 -23.34 11.89 11.91
C GLU A 221 -23.94 10.58 12.45
N ALA A 222 -23.60 9.44 11.83
CA ALA A 222 -24.03 8.12 12.28
C ALA A 222 -23.27 7.66 13.55
N GLU A 223 -22.01 8.07 13.70
CA GLU A 223 -21.09 7.62 14.75
C GLU A 223 -20.20 8.77 15.24
N GLY A 224 -19.57 8.56 16.40
CA GLY A 224 -18.67 9.54 17.01
C GLY A 224 -19.39 10.82 17.43
N THR A 225 -18.88 11.97 16.99
CA THR A 225 -19.35 13.31 17.35
C THR A 225 -19.69 14.19 16.15
N GLY A 226 -19.52 13.67 14.92
CA GLY A 226 -19.61 14.44 13.68
C GLY A 226 -18.51 15.51 13.51
N ILE A 227 -17.44 15.45 14.31
CA ILE A 227 -16.22 16.26 14.17
C ILE A 227 -15.04 15.29 14.19
N VAL A 228 -14.28 15.23 13.10
CA VAL A 228 -13.19 14.27 12.93
C VAL A 228 -11.85 14.96 13.14
N HIS A 229 -10.98 14.41 13.99
CA HIS A 229 -9.63 14.92 14.12
C HIS A 229 -8.77 14.42 12.95
N ILE A 230 -7.91 15.29 12.42
CA ILE A 230 -7.13 15.02 11.21
C ILE A 230 -5.65 14.88 11.56
N ALA A 231 -5.06 13.74 11.20
CA ALA A 231 -3.68 13.36 11.44
C ALA A 231 -3.03 12.80 10.15
N PRO A 232 -2.51 13.67 9.25
CA PRO A 232 -1.99 13.29 7.94
C PRO A 232 -0.92 12.20 7.96
N GLY A 233 -0.15 12.07 9.04
CA GLY A 233 0.88 11.02 9.16
C GLY A 233 0.36 9.65 9.60
N ALA A 234 -0.94 9.53 9.87
CA ALA A 234 -1.58 8.35 10.43
C ALA A 234 -2.99 8.04 9.85
N GLY A 235 -3.36 8.67 8.73
CA GLY A 235 -4.58 8.35 7.98
C GLY A 235 -4.42 8.70 6.49
N LYS A 236 -5.06 7.94 5.59
CA LYS A 236 -4.92 8.16 4.15
C LYS A 236 -5.70 9.39 3.71
N GLU A 237 -6.98 9.43 4.05
CA GLU A 237 -7.90 10.53 3.78
C GLU A 237 -7.38 11.82 4.47
N ASP A 238 -6.84 11.69 5.68
CA ASP A 238 -6.18 12.76 6.42
C ASP A 238 -4.97 13.33 5.67
N LEU A 239 -4.19 12.50 4.98
CA LEU A 239 -3.05 12.94 4.17
C LEU A 239 -3.50 13.72 2.94
N GLU A 240 -4.58 13.29 2.29
CA GLU A 240 -5.18 13.98 1.15
C GLU A 240 -5.72 15.36 1.57
N LEU A 241 -6.45 15.43 2.69
CA LEU A 241 -6.87 16.70 3.30
C LEU A 241 -5.67 17.56 3.70
N GLY A 242 -4.62 16.94 4.25
CA GLY A 242 -3.38 17.61 4.62
C GLY A 242 -2.72 18.31 3.43
N LYS A 243 -2.66 17.64 2.28
CA LYS A 243 -2.17 18.21 1.01
C LYS A 243 -3.08 19.35 0.53
N MET A 244 -4.40 19.17 0.56
CA MET A 244 -5.37 20.16 0.09
C MET A 244 -5.32 21.48 0.88
N TYR A 245 -5.19 21.39 2.21
CA TYR A 245 -5.22 22.54 3.11
C TYR A 245 -3.81 23.02 3.53
N GLY A 246 -2.73 22.43 2.99
CA GLY A 246 -1.36 22.77 3.34
C GLY A 246 -1.03 22.55 4.83
N LEU A 247 -1.49 21.43 5.40
CA LEU A 247 -1.29 21.07 6.80
C LEU A 247 0.03 20.31 7.01
N PRO A 248 0.67 20.45 8.18
CA PRO A 248 1.85 19.69 8.50
C PRO A 248 1.55 18.19 8.61
N THR A 249 2.55 17.35 8.33
CA THR A 249 2.43 15.89 8.42
C THR A 249 3.26 15.39 9.59
N VAL A 250 2.60 15.08 10.70
CA VAL A 250 3.24 14.51 11.90
C VAL A 250 3.13 12.99 11.82
N ALA A 251 4.27 12.31 11.65
CA ALA A 251 4.34 10.84 11.59
C ALA A 251 4.94 10.29 12.90
N PRO A 252 4.16 9.60 13.75
CA PRO A 252 4.57 9.32 15.12
C PRO A 252 5.40 8.02 15.28
N LEU A 253 5.41 7.14 14.28
CA LEU A 253 5.91 5.76 14.42
C LEU A 253 7.06 5.43 13.47
N ASP A 254 8.02 4.65 13.96
CA ASP A 254 9.02 3.98 13.14
C ASP A 254 8.47 2.73 12.43
N GLU A 255 9.35 1.98 11.75
CA GLU A 255 8.98 0.78 11.00
C GLU A 255 8.55 -0.42 11.88
N PHE A 256 8.83 -0.38 13.18
CA PHE A 256 8.46 -1.39 14.17
C PHE A 256 7.18 -1.02 14.92
N GLY A 257 6.54 0.10 14.56
CA GLY A 257 5.38 0.62 15.28
C GLY A 257 5.73 1.12 16.67
N VAL A 258 6.93 1.67 16.84
CA VAL A 258 7.39 2.28 18.09
C VAL A 258 7.39 3.80 17.93
N PHE A 259 6.94 4.51 18.96
CA PHE A 259 6.93 5.96 18.98
C PHE A 259 8.34 6.55 18.89
N ILE A 260 8.56 7.45 17.92
CA ILE A 260 9.86 8.05 17.65
C ILE A 260 10.26 9.12 18.67
N ASN A 261 11.50 9.62 18.55
CA ASN A 261 12.00 10.75 19.35
C ASN A 261 11.16 12.01 19.14
N GLY A 262 11.05 12.83 20.19
CA GLY A 262 10.28 14.09 20.16
C GLY A 262 8.81 13.95 20.60
N LEU A 263 8.39 12.74 21.00
CA LEU A 263 7.05 12.47 21.55
C LEU A 263 7.07 12.29 23.08
N GLY A 264 8.11 12.80 23.73
CA GLY A 264 8.23 12.90 25.18
C GLY A 264 8.14 11.54 25.86
N TRP A 265 7.19 11.41 26.79
CA TRP A 265 6.98 10.18 27.56
C TRP A 265 6.46 9.01 26.72
N LEU A 266 6.01 9.23 25.48
CA LEU A 266 5.64 8.17 24.55
C LEU A 266 6.84 7.56 23.81
N THR A 267 7.96 8.28 23.70
CA THR A 267 9.11 7.81 22.92
C THR A 267 9.58 6.43 23.39
N GLY A 268 9.72 5.50 22.45
CA GLY A 268 10.14 4.12 22.72
C GLY A 268 9.00 3.17 23.13
N ILE A 269 7.77 3.66 23.30
CA ILE A 269 6.61 2.81 23.62
C ILE A 269 6.10 2.14 22.33
N PRO A 270 5.83 0.81 22.32
CA PRO A 270 5.14 0.15 21.21
C PRO A 270 3.71 0.65 21.06
N VAL A 271 3.23 0.76 19.82
CA VAL A 271 1.91 1.30 19.50
C VAL A 271 0.75 0.59 20.21
N TYR A 272 0.83 -0.72 20.42
CA TYR A 272 -0.21 -1.49 21.10
C TYR A 272 -0.26 -1.24 22.62
N ASP A 273 0.79 -0.66 23.20
CA ASP A 273 0.89 -0.35 24.62
C ASP A 273 0.61 1.14 24.92
N SER A 274 0.24 1.93 23.91
CA SER A 274 0.18 3.40 24.04
C SER A 274 -1.15 3.96 24.53
N ALA A 275 -2.25 3.19 24.47
CA ALA A 275 -3.59 3.70 24.77
C ALA A 275 -3.74 4.17 26.23
N ASP A 276 -3.36 3.32 27.19
CA ASP A 276 -3.46 3.63 28.62
C ASP A 276 -2.63 4.86 29.04
N PRO A 277 -1.35 4.97 28.63
CA PRO A 277 -0.57 6.18 28.85
C PRO A 277 -1.24 7.46 28.30
N ILE A 278 -1.79 7.40 27.08
CA ILE A 278 -2.51 8.53 26.44
C ILE A 278 -3.76 8.91 27.22
N PHE A 279 -4.57 7.94 27.63
CA PHE A 279 -5.76 8.20 28.44
C PHE A 279 -5.41 8.80 29.80
N GLY A 280 -4.34 8.32 30.42
CA GLY A 280 -3.83 8.86 31.68
C GLY A 280 -3.44 10.33 31.57
N ASP A 281 -2.77 10.72 30.48
CA ASP A 281 -2.37 12.10 30.23
C ASP A 281 -3.56 13.02 29.92
N LEU A 282 -4.47 12.58 29.03
CA LEU A 282 -5.70 13.33 28.70
C LEU A 282 -6.57 13.58 29.95
N ARG A 283 -6.61 12.62 30.88
CA ARG A 283 -7.31 12.79 32.17
C ARG A 283 -6.63 13.81 33.07
N LYS A 284 -5.29 13.78 33.17
CA LYS A 284 -4.52 14.76 33.96
C LYS A 284 -4.70 16.18 33.44
N LYS A 285 -4.79 16.35 32.12
CA LYS A 285 -5.06 17.64 31.45
C LYS A 285 -6.52 18.07 31.53
N GLY A 286 -7.42 17.22 32.02
CA GLY A 286 -8.86 17.49 32.04
C GLY A 286 -9.48 17.57 30.63
N LEU A 287 -8.83 17.01 29.61
CA LEU A 287 -9.32 17.01 28.22
C LEU A 287 -10.17 15.78 27.89
N LEU A 288 -10.05 14.72 28.68
CA LEU A 288 -10.85 13.51 28.54
C LEU A 288 -12.28 13.72 29.06
N LEU A 289 -13.30 13.54 28.20
CA LEU A 289 -14.70 13.54 28.61
C LEU A 289 -15.12 12.14 29.11
N LYS A 290 -14.96 11.13 28.27
CA LYS A 290 -15.30 9.73 28.59
C LYS A 290 -14.56 8.75 27.69
N THR A 291 -14.51 7.49 28.10
CA THR A 291 -14.10 6.35 27.27
C THR A 291 -15.29 5.43 27.04
N GLN A 292 -15.25 4.65 25.96
CA GLN A 292 -16.29 3.70 25.61
C GLN A 292 -15.73 2.54 24.81
N GLU A 293 -16.08 1.31 25.19
CA GLU A 293 -15.82 0.12 24.36
C GLU A 293 -16.64 0.19 23.07
N TYR A 294 -15.97 0.05 21.94
CA TYR A 294 -16.57 0.18 20.63
C TYR A 294 -16.11 -0.97 19.73
N THR A 295 -17.08 -1.74 19.23
CA THR A 295 -16.85 -2.89 18.37
C THR A 295 -17.04 -2.51 16.92
N HIS A 296 -16.03 -2.74 16.10
CA HIS A 296 -16.03 -2.39 14.68
C HIS A 296 -15.14 -3.31 13.86
N ARG A 297 -15.24 -3.20 12.53
CA ARG A 297 -14.36 -3.92 11.61
C ARG A 297 -13.05 -3.17 11.45
N TYR A 298 -11.97 -3.75 11.95
CA TYR A 298 -10.64 -3.16 11.93
C TYR A 298 -9.65 -3.96 11.07
N PRO A 299 -8.69 -3.31 10.39
CA PRO A 299 -7.73 -4.01 9.56
C PRO A 299 -6.69 -4.78 10.38
N VAL A 300 -6.41 -6.00 9.98
CA VAL A 300 -5.39 -6.91 10.51
C VAL A 300 -4.53 -7.45 9.37
N CYS A 301 -3.27 -7.76 9.66
CA CYS A 301 -2.37 -8.39 8.71
C CYS A 301 -2.91 -9.78 8.32
N TRP A 302 -3.14 -9.99 7.02
CA TRP A 302 -3.63 -11.25 6.46
C TRP A 302 -2.71 -12.45 6.75
N ARG A 303 -1.41 -12.21 7.00
CA ARG A 303 -0.43 -13.25 7.33
C ARG A 303 -0.30 -13.55 8.82
N CYS A 304 -0.03 -12.53 9.64
CA CYS A 304 0.29 -12.74 11.06
C CYS A 304 -0.88 -12.46 12.01
N GLY A 305 -1.97 -11.85 11.52
CA GLY A 305 -3.15 -11.52 12.31
C GLY A 305 -3.02 -10.32 13.24
N SER A 306 -1.86 -9.64 13.28
CA SER A 306 -1.67 -8.41 14.06
C SER A 306 -2.49 -7.27 13.50
N GLU A 307 -3.03 -6.41 14.36
CA GLU A 307 -3.72 -5.18 13.97
C GLU A 307 -2.81 -4.26 13.14
N LEU A 308 -3.32 -3.74 12.03
CA LEU A 308 -2.56 -2.80 11.21
C LEU A 308 -2.67 -1.40 11.80
N VAL A 309 -1.62 -0.61 11.63
CA VAL A 309 -1.62 0.83 11.95
C VAL A 309 -1.41 1.61 10.66
N PHE A 310 -1.96 2.80 10.54
CA PHE A 310 -1.65 3.66 9.41
C PHE A 310 -0.35 4.41 9.67
N ARG A 311 0.54 4.39 8.68
CA ARG A 311 1.86 5.01 8.78
C ARG A 311 2.20 5.74 7.50
N TYR A 312 2.71 6.97 7.67
CA TYR A 312 3.33 7.73 6.59
C TYR A 312 4.63 7.10 6.11
N VAL A 313 4.67 6.76 4.83
CA VAL A 313 5.80 6.07 4.19
C VAL A 313 6.06 6.64 2.79
N ASN A 314 7.30 6.49 2.33
CA ASN A 314 7.66 6.67 0.93
C ASN A 314 7.82 5.28 0.30
N GLU A 315 7.02 4.99 -0.72
CA GLU A 315 6.98 3.70 -1.39
C GLU A 315 6.97 3.90 -2.93
N TRP A 316 7.19 2.81 -3.67
CA TRP A 316 7.18 2.80 -5.13
C TRP A 316 5.85 2.27 -5.66
N PHE A 317 5.33 2.94 -6.68
CA PHE A 317 4.00 2.68 -7.23
C PHE A 317 4.04 2.52 -8.74
N ILE A 318 3.11 1.72 -9.26
CA ILE A 318 2.65 1.82 -10.65
C ILE A 318 1.38 2.68 -10.65
N SER A 319 1.41 3.78 -11.39
CA SER A 319 0.25 4.66 -11.55
C SER A 319 -0.85 4.01 -12.37
N MET A 320 -2.07 4.05 -11.84
CA MET A 320 -3.29 3.62 -12.52
C MET A 320 -3.97 4.77 -13.27
N GLY A 321 -3.37 5.97 -13.25
CA GLY A 321 -3.92 7.19 -13.82
C GLY A 321 -5.08 7.77 -13.00
N GLU A 322 -5.59 8.92 -13.43
CA GLU A 322 -6.65 9.63 -12.71
C GLU A 322 -7.99 8.87 -12.71
N LYS A 323 -8.74 9.00 -11.61
CA LYS A 323 -10.13 8.55 -11.51
C LYS A 323 -11.03 9.57 -12.22
N LEU A 324 -11.47 9.27 -13.44
CA LEU A 324 -12.35 10.18 -14.17
C LEU A 324 -13.77 10.14 -13.57
N ASP A 325 -14.27 11.30 -13.16
CA ASP A 325 -15.64 11.49 -12.67
C ASP A 325 -16.64 11.61 -13.83
N LYS A 326 -16.75 10.54 -14.62
CA LYS A 326 -17.74 10.41 -15.70
C LYS A 326 -18.07 8.93 -15.97
N PRO A 327 -19.19 8.64 -16.66
CA PRO A 327 -19.51 7.28 -17.11
C PRO A 327 -18.40 6.68 -17.98
N LEU A 328 -18.21 5.35 -17.90
CA LEU A 328 -17.17 4.65 -18.67
C LEU A 328 -17.39 4.75 -20.17
N GLU A 329 -18.65 4.91 -20.58
CA GLU A 329 -19.10 5.07 -21.96
C GLU A 329 -18.68 6.42 -22.57
N GLU A 330 -18.34 7.40 -21.73
CA GLU A 330 -17.93 8.76 -22.12
C GLU A 330 -16.40 8.95 -22.05
N VAL A 331 -15.66 7.93 -21.62
CA VAL A 331 -14.18 7.97 -21.60
C VAL A 331 -13.67 7.79 -23.03
N THR A 332 -12.95 8.80 -23.52
CA THR A 332 -12.43 8.84 -24.89
C THR A 332 -11.22 7.91 -25.06
N GLU A 333 -10.94 7.47 -26.28
CA GLU A 333 -9.78 6.61 -26.56
C GLU A 333 -8.45 7.25 -26.12
N GLY A 334 -8.28 8.57 -26.29
CA GLY A 334 -7.07 9.27 -25.82
C GLY A 334 -6.90 9.26 -24.29
N GLU A 335 -8.01 9.32 -23.54
CA GLU A 335 -7.97 9.19 -22.07
C GLU A 335 -7.65 7.76 -21.64
N LYS A 336 -8.19 6.77 -22.36
CA LYS A 336 -7.86 5.36 -22.11
C LYS A 336 -6.38 5.07 -22.38
N GLU A 337 -5.84 5.61 -23.46
CA GLU A 337 -4.41 5.46 -23.78
C GLU A 337 -3.49 6.08 -22.73
N SER A 338 -3.96 7.13 -22.04
CA SER A 338 -3.18 7.84 -21.03
C SER A 338 -3.13 7.11 -19.67
N TYR A 339 -4.18 6.37 -19.33
CA TYR A 339 -4.34 5.79 -17.99
C TYR A 339 -4.45 4.27 -18.03
N LEU A 340 -3.50 3.61 -17.35
CA LEU A 340 -3.40 2.15 -17.32
C LEU A 340 -4.70 1.47 -16.88
N ARG A 341 -5.44 2.02 -15.90
CA ARG A 341 -6.70 1.41 -15.44
C ARG A 341 -7.69 1.14 -16.58
N TYR A 342 -7.84 2.08 -17.51
CA TYR A 342 -8.85 1.96 -18.56
C TYR A 342 -8.38 0.98 -19.65
N GLN A 343 -7.06 0.86 -19.86
CA GLN A 343 -6.48 -0.18 -20.72
C GLN A 343 -6.73 -1.58 -20.14
N ILE A 344 -6.63 -1.72 -18.82
CA ILE A 344 -6.92 -2.98 -18.13
C ILE A 344 -8.42 -3.28 -18.21
N MET A 345 -9.29 -2.28 -18.05
CA MET A 345 -10.74 -2.45 -18.21
C MET A 345 -11.10 -2.94 -19.63
N ASP A 346 -10.44 -2.42 -20.66
CA ASP A 346 -10.68 -2.86 -22.03
C ASP A 346 -10.16 -4.28 -22.28
N SER A 347 -9.00 -4.63 -21.72
CA SER A 347 -8.52 -6.03 -21.74
C SER A 347 -9.48 -6.97 -21.00
N SER A 348 -10.03 -6.54 -19.86
CA SER A 348 -10.98 -7.32 -19.06
C SER A 348 -12.29 -7.63 -19.79
N LYS A 349 -12.74 -6.74 -20.69
CA LYS A 349 -13.93 -6.94 -21.53
C LYS A 349 -13.74 -8.00 -22.62
N MET A 350 -12.49 -8.37 -22.93
CA MET A 350 -12.18 -9.43 -23.90
C MET A 350 -12.38 -10.84 -23.32
N THR A 351 -12.52 -10.94 -21.99
CA THR A 351 -12.73 -12.20 -21.27
C THR A 351 -14.21 -12.55 -21.17
N GLN A 352 -14.54 -13.83 -21.33
CA GLN A 352 -15.82 -14.37 -20.90
C GLN A 352 -15.79 -14.66 -19.40
N TRP A 353 -16.59 -13.95 -18.62
CA TRP A 353 -16.68 -14.11 -17.17
C TRP A 353 -17.83 -15.02 -16.77
N ILE A 354 -17.56 -16.00 -15.92
CA ILE A 354 -18.56 -16.92 -15.37
C ILE A 354 -18.46 -16.86 -13.85
N PRO A 355 -19.51 -16.45 -13.12
CA PRO A 355 -20.75 -15.85 -13.62
C PRO A 355 -20.53 -14.45 -14.22
N GLU A 356 -21.47 -14.00 -15.07
CA GLU A 356 -21.35 -12.74 -15.85
C GLU A 356 -21.09 -11.50 -15.00
N PHE A 357 -21.55 -11.48 -13.74
CA PHE A 357 -21.31 -10.35 -12.83
C PHE A 357 -19.82 -10.20 -12.46
N GLY A 358 -18.97 -11.20 -12.73
CA GLY A 358 -17.52 -11.15 -12.51
C GLY A 358 -16.89 -9.95 -13.21
N LEU A 359 -17.24 -9.69 -14.48
CA LEU A 359 -16.78 -8.50 -15.20
C LEU A 359 -17.16 -7.21 -14.45
N LYS A 360 -18.41 -7.13 -13.97
CA LYS A 360 -18.88 -5.94 -13.23
C LYS A 360 -18.04 -5.69 -11.97
N ARG A 361 -17.62 -6.75 -11.28
CA ARG A 361 -16.75 -6.63 -10.09
C ARG A 361 -15.33 -6.18 -10.44
N GLU A 362 -14.76 -6.72 -11.52
CA GLU A 362 -13.44 -6.30 -12.00
C GLU A 362 -13.44 -4.82 -12.39
N LEU A 363 -14.44 -4.39 -13.15
CA LEU A 363 -14.58 -2.99 -13.57
C LEU A 363 -14.83 -2.05 -12.37
N ASP A 364 -15.63 -2.47 -11.39
CA ASP A 364 -15.85 -1.70 -10.16
C ASP A 364 -14.56 -1.56 -9.34
N TRP A 365 -13.76 -2.63 -9.24
CA TRP A 365 -12.44 -2.57 -8.62
C TRP A 365 -11.52 -1.56 -9.33
N LEU A 366 -11.33 -1.71 -10.64
CA LEU A 366 -10.45 -0.86 -11.44
C LEU A 366 -10.88 0.62 -11.43
N ARG A 367 -12.17 0.91 -11.23
CA ARG A 367 -12.68 2.28 -11.15
C ARG A 367 -12.29 2.95 -9.84
N ASN A 368 -12.32 2.19 -8.74
CA ASN A 368 -12.14 2.73 -7.39
C ASN A 368 -10.73 2.57 -6.84
N MET A 369 -9.96 1.63 -7.37
CA MET A 369 -8.61 1.36 -6.87
C MET A 369 -7.67 2.56 -7.03
N ASP A 370 -6.74 2.62 -6.11
CA ASP A 370 -5.62 3.55 -6.13
C ASP A 370 -4.41 2.96 -6.85
N ASP A 371 -3.36 3.75 -6.96
CA ASP A 371 -2.10 3.31 -7.56
C ASP A 371 -1.52 2.08 -6.85
N TRP A 372 -0.93 1.18 -7.62
CA TRP A 372 -0.47 -0.10 -7.10
C TRP A 372 0.91 0.04 -6.45
N MET A 373 0.95 -0.04 -5.12
CA MET A 373 2.21 -0.13 -4.38
C MET A 373 2.94 -1.45 -4.68
N ILE A 374 4.12 -1.33 -5.29
CA ILE A 374 4.96 -2.44 -5.73
C ILE A 374 6.16 -2.71 -4.83
N SER A 375 6.56 -1.79 -3.95
CA SER A 375 7.67 -2.01 -3.01
C SER A 375 7.23 -2.73 -1.73
N LYS A 376 8.15 -3.53 -1.19
CA LYS A 376 8.07 -4.18 0.10
C LYS A 376 9.43 -4.08 0.79
N LYS A 377 9.44 -3.63 2.04
CA LYS A 377 10.65 -3.56 2.88
C LYS A 377 10.99 -4.94 3.46
N ARG A 378 11.40 -5.87 2.60
CA ARG A 378 11.64 -7.28 2.92
C ARG A 378 12.93 -7.80 2.25
N TYR A 379 13.30 -9.03 2.56
CA TYR A 379 14.55 -9.65 2.11
C TYR A 379 14.38 -10.64 0.95
N TRP A 380 13.31 -11.44 0.97
CA TRP A 380 13.06 -12.49 -0.01
C TRP A 380 11.93 -12.10 -0.96
N GLY A 381 12.22 -12.09 -2.26
CA GLY A 381 11.33 -11.72 -3.34
C GLY A 381 12.11 -11.10 -4.51
N LEU A 382 11.40 -10.70 -5.55
CA LEU A 382 11.95 -9.94 -6.67
C LEU A 382 12.74 -8.73 -6.17
N ALA A 383 14.04 -8.62 -6.45
CA ALA A 383 14.75 -7.36 -6.23
C ALA A 383 14.22 -6.32 -7.23
N LEU A 384 13.59 -5.24 -6.75
CA LEU A 384 13.07 -4.20 -7.64
C LEU A 384 14.23 -3.56 -8.42
N PRO A 385 14.16 -3.48 -9.77
CA PRO A 385 15.26 -3.03 -10.62
C PRO A 385 15.37 -1.51 -10.67
N ILE A 386 15.30 -0.83 -9.53
CA ILE A 386 15.24 0.62 -9.43
C ILE A 386 16.51 1.14 -8.75
N TRP A 387 17.21 2.06 -9.40
CA TRP A 387 18.36 2.78 -8.84
C TRP A 387 17.97 4.24 -8.64
N GLU A 388 18.15 4.75 -7.42
CA GLU A 388 17.70 6.09 -7.02
C GLU A 388 18.89 6.95 -6.58
N CYS A 389 18.87 8.23 -6.98
CA CYS A 389 19.83 9.23 -6.58
C CYS A 389 19.18 10.29 -5.69
N ASP A 390 19.91 10.76 -4.68
CA ASP A 390 19.49 11.88 -3.81
C ASP A 390 19.19 13.19 -4.55
N CYS A 391 19.61 13.33 -5.82
CA CYS A 391 19.24 14.48 -6.67
C CYS A 391 17.84 14.39 -7.31
N GLY A 392 17.07 13.36 -6.92
CA GLY A 392 15.72 13.07 -7.42
C GLY A 392 15.66 12.37 -8.77
N TRP A 393 16.80 11.87 -9.29
CA TRP A 393 16.82 11.05 -10.50
C TRP A 393 16.73 9.57 -10.10
N PHE A 394 16.01 8.78 -10.88
CA PHE A 394 16.02 7.32 -10.76
C PHE A 394 15.94 6.70 -12.16
N SER A 395 16.30 5.42 -12.24
CA SER A 395 16.15 4.60 -13.44
C SER A 395 15.64 3.22 -13.08
N VAL A 396 14.94 2.60 -14.02
CA VAL A 396 14.44 1.23 -13.92
C VAL A 396 15.05 0.41 -15.05
N PHE A 397 15.58 -0.77 -14.73
CA PHE A 397 16.23 -1.66 -15.71
C PHE A 397 15.29 -2.79 -16.13
N GLY A 398 15.30 -3.12 -17.43
CA GLY A 398 14.44 -4.12 -18.05
C GLY A 398 15.10 -5.47 -18.28
N SER A 399 16.44 -5.55 -18.26
CA SER A 399 17.18 -6.80 -18.45
C SER A 399 18.56 -6.80 -17.80
N MET A 400 19.17 -7.99 -17.74
CA MET A 400 20.55 -8.16 -17.30
C MET A 400 21.54 -7.42 -18.20
N GLU A 401 21.33 -7.48 -19.52
CA GLU A 401 22.19 -6.84 -20.53
C GLU A 401 22.17 -5.33 -20.38
N GLU A 402 20.98 -4.73 -20.22
CA GLU A 402 20.83 -3.30 -19.98
C GLU A 402 21.57 -2.86 -18.70
N LEU A 403 21.46 -3.66 -17.63
CA LEU A 403 22.16 -3.37 -16.39
C LEU A 403 23.69 -3.51 -16.54
N ARG A 404 24.16 -4.53 -17.27
CA ARG A 404 25.59 -4.76 -17.54
C ARG A 404 26.25 -3.56 -18.21
N GLU A 405 25.61 -3.01 -19.23
CA GLU A 405 26.11 -1.86 -19.98
C GLU A 405 26.22 -0.60 -19.12
N ARG A 406 25.43 -0.53 -18.03
CA ARG A 406 25.32 0.63 -17.15
C ARG A 406 26.06 0.49 -15.84
N ALA A 407 26.46 -0.72 -15.47
CA ALA A 407 27.19 -1.02 -14.25
C ALA A 407 28.59 -0.38 -14.29
N VAL A 408 28.97 0.26 -13.18
CA VAL A 408 30.31 0.83 -12.98
C VAL A 408 31.06 0.23 -11.80
N GLU A 409 30.34 -0.41 -10.87
CA GLU A 409 30.89 -1.18 -9.75
C GLU A 409 30.03 -2.42 -9.50
N GLY A 410 30.61 -3.47 -8.90
CA GLY A 410 29.89 -4.65 -8.42
C GLY A 410 29.49 -5.69 -9.47
N TRP A 411 29.73 -5.44 -10.76
CA TRP A 411 29.37 -6.41 -11.81
C TRP A 411 30.06 -7.77 -11.61
N ASP A 412 31.37 -7.76 -11.30
CA ASP A 412 32.13 -9.01 -11.09
C ASP A 412 31.65 -9.81 -9.86
N GLU A 413 30.98 -9.16 -8.89
CA GLU A 413 30.37 -9.81 -7.73
C GLU A 413 28.98 -10.37 -8.05
N PHE A 414 28.29 -9.78 -9.02
CA PHE A 414 26.96 -10.21 -9.46
C PHE A 414 27.00 -11.25 -10.60
N GLU A 415 27.99 -11.18 -11.48
CA GLU A 415 28.07 -12.02 -12.68
C GLU A 415 28.12 -13.51 -12.30
N GLY A 416 27.18 -14.28 -12.86
CA GLY A 416 27.03 -15.70 -12.55
C GLY A 416 26.05 -16.03 -11.41
N HIS A 417 25.51 -15.01 -10.74
CA HIS A 417 24.45 -15.15 -9.74
C HIS A 417 23.06 -14.79 -10.28
N SER A 418 22.02 -15.24 -9.59
CA SER A 418 20.64 -14.86 -9.87
C SER A 418 20.38 -13.38 -9.51
N PRO A 419 19.38 -12.70 -10.12
CA PRO A 419 19.05 -11.28 -9.85
C PRO A 419 18.36 -11.06 -8.49
N HIS A 420 18.77 -11.81 -7.47
CA HIS A 420 18.26 -11.73 -6.11
C HIS A 420 19.27 -11.06 -5.17
N LYS A 421 18.75 -10.62 -4.03
CA LYS A 421 19.59 -10.26 -2.88
C LYS A 421 20.39 -11.49 -2.40
N PRO A 422 21.65 -11.32 -1.97
CA PRO A 422 22.37 -10.05 -1.83
C PRO A 422 23.09 -9.58 -3.09
N TYR A 423 23.36 -10.46 -4.06
CA TYR A 423 24.30 -10.19 -5.16
C TYR A 423 23.93 -8.98 -6.01
N ILE A 424 22.65 -8.82 -6.34
CA ILE A 424 22.19 -7.67 -7.14
C ILE A 424 22.38 -6.32 -6.44
N ASP A 425 22.46 -6.29 -5.10
CA ASP A 425 22.69 -5.06 -4.35
C ASP A 425 24.12 -4.54 -4.48
N SER A 426 25.07 -5.38 -4.94
CA SER A 426 26.45 -4.96 -5.19
C SER A 426 26.57 -4.04 -6.42
N VAL A 427 25.65 -4.17 -7.39
CA VAL A 427 25.72 -3.48 -8.67
C VAL A 427 25.36 -2.00 -8.51
N LYS A 428 26.28 -1.12 -8.93
CA LYS A 428 26.08 0.33 -8.92
C LYS A 428 26.19 0.92 -10.31
N ILE A 429 25.51 2.04 -10.52
CA ILE A 429 25.48 2.77 -11.80
C ILE A 429 25.82 4.24 -11.59
N LEU A 430 26.11 4.96 -12.68
CA LEU A 430 26.19 6.42 -12.66
C LEU A 430 24.81 7.06 -12.85
N CYS A 431 24.49 8.02 -11.99
CA CYS A 431 23.35 8.90 -12.14
C CYS A 431 23.52 9.80 -13.36
N GLU A 432 22.57 9.75 -14.30
CA GLU A 432 22.64 10.52 -15.54
C GLU A 432 22.53 12.03 -15.32
N LYS A 433 21.91 12.45 -14.20
CA LYS A 433 21.68 13.87 -13.90
C LYS A 433 22.88 14.54 -13.22
N CYS A 434 23.56 13.85 -12.32
CA CYS A 434 24.63 14.45 -11.51
C CYS A 434 25.96 13.69 -11.50
N GLY A 435 26.05 12.54 -12.19
CA GLY A 435 27.27 11.74 -12.31
C GLY A 435 27.70 11.00 -11.05
N LYS A 436 26.92 11.05 -9.96
CA LYS A 436 27.20 10.27 -8.74
C LYS A 436 26.98 8.79 -8.98
N ILE A 437 27.79 7.96 -8.33
CA ILE A 437 27.55 6.52 -8.24
C ILE A 437 26.37 6.29 -7.29
N VAL A 438 25.39 5.51 -7.74
CA VAL A 438 24.16 5.22 -6.99
C VAL A 438 23.92 3.72 -6.94
N SER A 439 23.25 3.29 -5.87
CA SER A 439 22.90 1.89 -5.62
C SER A 439 21.43 1.62 -5.91
N ARG A 440 21.08 0.34 -6.04
CA ARG A 440 19.69 -0.09 -6.11
C ARG A 440 18.95 0.30 -4.82
N ILE A 441 17.66 0.56 -4.91
CA ILE A 441 16.81 0.67 -3.72
C ILE A 441 16.85 -0.66 -2.93
N PRO A 442 16.72 -0.64 -1.60
CA PRO A 442 16.77 -1.88 -0.83
C PRO A 442 15.53 -2.76 -1.01
N ASP A 443 14.43 -2.22 -1.52
CA ASP A 443 13.12 -2.84 -1.56
C ASP A 443 13.05 -4.07 -2.48
N VAL A 444 12.17 -5.01 -2.13
CA VAL A 444 11.75 -6.12 -2.99
C VAL A 444 10.33 -5.89 -3.51
N GLY A 445 9.96 -6.61 -4.56
CA GLY A 445 8.67 -6.50 -5.22
C GLY A 445 7.53 -7.10 -4.42
N ASN A 446 6.34 -6.53 -4.62
CA ASN A 446 5.09 -7.12 -4.19
C ASN A 446 4.92 -8.50 -4.86
N PRO A 447 4.60 -9.59 -4.13
CA PRO A 447 4.49 -10.95 -4.69
C PRO A 447 3.41 -11.10 -5.78
N TRP A 448 2.49 -10.14 -5.89
CA TRP A 448 1.53 -10.11 -6.99
C TRP A 448 2.18 -9.77 -8.34
N LEU A 449 3.37 -9.14 -8.34
CA LEU A 449 4.20 -9.01 -9.54
C LEU A 449 4.67 -10.39 -10.03
N ASP A 450 5.15 -11.23 -9.10
CA ASP A 450 5.59 -12.60 -9.40
C ASP A 450 4.45 -13.46 -9.94
N ALA A 451 3.28 -13.40 -9.31
CA ALA A 451 2.13 -14.19 -9.73
C ALA A 451 1.55 -13.71 -11.07
N GLY A 452 1.53 -12.38 -11.30
CA GLY A 452 0.93 -11.79 -12.50
C GLY A 452 1.70 -12.09 -13.80
N ILE A 453 3.03 -12.28 -13.72
CA ILE A 453 3.87 -12.42 -14.91
C ILE A 453 3.91 -13.84 -15.49
N VAL A 454 3.34 -14.82 -14.80
CA VAL A 454 3.47 -16.27 -15.10
C VAL A 454 3.09 -16.63 -16.53
N ALA A 455 2.09 -15.95 -17.12
CA ALA A 455 1.69 -16.17 -18.51
C ALA A 455 2.76 -15.80 -19.56
N PHE A 456 3.82 -15.10 -19.14
CA PHE A 456 4.92 -14.66 -19.98
C PHE A 456 6.24 -15.34 -19.58
N SER A 457 6.53 -15.43 -18.27
CA SER A 457 7.79 -15.99 -17.76
C SER A 457 7.93 -17.50 -17.91
N THR A 458 6.84 -18.22 -18.17
CA THR A 458 6.85 -19.70 -18.28
C THR A 458 6.76 -20.22 -19.72
N LEU A 459 6.67 -19.32 -20.70
CA LEU A 459 6.37 -19.63 -22.09
C LEU A 459 7.39 -19.00 -23.07
N ASP A 460 8.62 -18.78 -22.61
CA ASP A 460 9.75 -18.24 -23.40
C ASP A 460 9.45 -16.92 -24.12
N TYR A 461 8.64 -16.05 -23.52
CA TYR A 461 8.18 -14.81 -24.17
C TYR A 461 9.32 -13.94 -24.73
N ARG A 462 10.46 -13.84 -24.01
CA ARG A 462 11.61 -13.02 -24.44
C ARG A 462 12.42 -13.64 -25.58
N THR A 463 12.37 -14.96 -25.76
CA THR A 463 13.27 -15.70 -26.66
C THR A 463 12.55 -16.41 -27.82
N ASP A 464 11.29 -16.82 -27.65
CA ASP A 464 10.50 -17.56 -28.63
C ASP A 464 9.02 -17.12 -28.58
N LYS A 465 8.74 -15.96 -29.19
CA LYS A 465 7.38 -15.39 -29.24
C LYS A 465 6.40 -16.26 -30.03
N GLU A 466 6.89 -17.06 -31.00
CA GLU A 466 6.05 -18.01 -31.73
C GLU A 466 5.56 -19.13 -30.83
N TYR A 467 6.43 -19.69 -29.98
CA TYR A 467 6.03 -20.67 -28.98
C TYR A 467 5.02 -20.09 -27.98
N TRP A 468 5.29 -18.91 -27.42
CA TRP A 468 4.36 -18.22 -26.53
C TRP A 468 2.95 -18.06 -27.15
N SER A 469 2.89 -17.60 -28.40
CA SER A 469 1.62 -17.35 -29.11
C SER A 469 0.74 -18.59 -29.32
N LYS A 470 1.29 -19.80 -29.17
CA LYS A 470 0.52 -21.06 -29.26
C LYS A 470 -0.32 -21.31 -28.01
N TRP A 471 0.11 -20.77 -26.87
CA TRP A 471 -0.46 -21.01 -25.55
C TRP A 471 -1.19 -19.79 -24.99
N PHE A 472 -0.93 -18.61 -25.53
CA PHE A 472 -1.53 -17.36 -25.10
C PHE A 472 -2.63 -16.86 -26.07
N PRO A 473 -3.77 -16.34 -25.57
CA PRO A 473 -4.19 -16.34 -24.17
C PRO A 473 -4.73 -17.71 -23.74
N ALA A 474 -4.60 -18.03 -22.44
CA ALA A 474 -5.06 -19.30 -21.90
C ALA A 474 -6.57 -19.50 -22.14
N GLU A 475 -7.00 -20.71 -22.48
CA GLU A 475 -8.42 -20.98 -22.75
C GLU A 475 -9.32 -20.76 -21.51
N PHE A 476 -8.82 -21.11 -20.32
CA PHE A 476 -9.62 -21.14 -19.10
C PHE A 476 -8.75 -20.92 -17.87
N ILE A 477 -9.25 -20.12 -16.93
CA ILE A 477 -8.72 -19.97 -15.58
C ILE A 477 -9.85 -20.17 -14.57
N THR A 478 -9.55 -20.80 -13.44
CA THR A 478 -10.47 -20.99 -12.33
C THR A 478 -9.74 -20.81 -11.02
N GLU A 479 -10.27 -19.97 -10.14
CA GLU A 479 -9.75 -19.83 -8.79
C GLU A 479 -10.86 -19.59 -7.77
N CYS A 480 -10.51 -19.53 -6.50
CA CYS A 480 -11.48 -19.19 -5.47
C CYS A 480 -12.00 -17.75 -5.64
N TYR A 481 -13.31 -17.60 -5.47
CA TYR A 481 -14.01 -16.34 -5.72
C TYR A 481 -13.59 -15.18 -4.82
N ILE A 482 -13.19 -15.45 -3.57
CA ILE A 482 -12.82 -14.40 -2.61
C ILE A 482 -11.37 -13.98 -2.88
N GLY A 483 -11.20 -12.77 -3.42
CA GLY A 483 -9.90 -12.10 -3.50
C GLY A 483 -9.23 -12.06 -4.85
N GLN A 484 -9.49 -13.01 -5.74
CA GLN A 484 -8.68 -13.14 -6.96
C GLN A 484 -8.90 -12.03 -7.99
N PHE A 485 -10.09 -11.44 -8.04
CA PHE A 485 -10.39 -10.17 -8.75
C PHE A 485 -9.50 -9.00 -8.33
N ARG A 486 -8.88 -9.08 -7.15
CA ARG A 486 -7.95 -8.06 -6.64
C ARG A 486 -6.52 -8.57 -6.56
N ASN A 487 -6.32 -9.86 -6.79
CA ASN A 487 -5.04 -10.50 -6.57
C ASN A 487 -4.56 -11.04 -7.90
N TRP A 488 -4.70 -12.34 -8.15
CA TRP A 488 -4.06 -12.96 -9.30
C TRP A 488 -4.69 -12.58 -10.64
N PHE A 489 -6.03 -12.54 -10.75
CA PHE A 489 -6.70 -12.14 -11.99
C PHE A 489 -6.33 -10.72 -12.38
N TYR A 490 -6.43 -9.79 -11.42
CA TYR A 490 -6.00 -8.40 -11.59
C TYR A 490 -4.54 -8.31 -12.04
N SER A 491 -3.65 -9.04 -11.37
CA SER A 491 -2.21 -8.97 -11.66
C SER A 491 -1.89 -9.51 -13.06
N MET A 492 -2.49 -10.65 -13.45
CA MET A 492 -2.33 -11.21 -14.79
C MET A 492 -2.89 -10.27 -15.86
N LEU A 493 -4.08 -9.71 -15.64
CA LEU A 493 -4.69 -8.72 -16.53
C LEU A 493 -3.77 -7.51 -16.69
N THR A 494 -3.26 -6.97 -15.58
CA THR A 494 -2.34 -5.83 -15.57
C THR A 494 -1.07 -6.11 -16.38
N MET A 495 -0.38 -7.23 -16.11
CA MET A 495 0.84 -7.59 -16.85
C MET A 495 0.57 -7.78 -18.34
N SER A 496 -0.53 -8.45 -18.67
CA SER A 496 -0.93 -8.72 -20.04
C SER A 496 -1.32 -7.47 -20.81
N THR A 497 -2.04 -6.55 -20.17
CA THR A 497 -2.37 -5.24 -20.74
C THR A 497 -1.11 -4.43 -20.99
N ILE A 498 -0.17 -4.41 -20.04
CA ILE A 498 1.10 -3.67 -20.16
C ILE A 498 1.91 -4.15 -21.36
N LEU A 499 2.04 -5.47 -21.54
CA LEU A 499 2.91 -6.07 -22.56
C LEU A 499 2.25 -6.20 -23.93
N GLU A 500 0.98 -6.60 -23.98
CA GLU A 500 0.32 -7.04 -25.23
C GLU A 500 -1.04 -6.38 -25.47
N LYS A 501 -1.55 -5.52 -24.56
CA LYS A 501 -2.90 -4.92 -24.63
C LYS A 501 -4.00 -5.96 -24.88
N ALA A 502 -3.86 -7.14 -24.27
CA ALA A 502 -4.76 -8.27 -24.44
C ALA A 502 -5.17 -8.86 -23.08
N THR A 503 -6.24 -9.65 -23.06
CA THR A 503 -6.57 -10.48 -21.90
C THR A 503 -5.61 -11.68 -21.80
N PRO A 504 -5.19 -12.09 -20.60
CA PRO A 504 -4.36 -13.29 -20.40
C PRO A 504 -5.16 -14.60 -20.47
N PHE A 505 -6.49 -14.55 -20.38
CA PHE A 505 -7.37 -15.73 -20.40
C PHE A 505 -8.68 -15.45 -21.14
N LYS A 506 -9.17 -16.44 -21.90
CA LYS A 506 -10.42 -16.33 -22.67
C LYS A 506 -11.65 -16.50 -21.79
N VAL A 507 -11.60 -17.41 -20.81
CA VAL A 507 -12.70 -17.69 -19.88
C VAL A 507 -12.19 -17.66 -18.44
N CYS A 508 -12.88 -16.92 -17.56
CA CYS A 508 -12.58 -16.83 -16.13
C CYS A 508 -13.77 -17.32 -15.29
N LEU A 509 -13.52 -18.30 -14.41
CA LEU A 509 -14.47 -18.84 -13.43
C LEU A 509 -14.14 -18.37 -12.00
#